data_AF-A0A358FVP3-F1
#
_entry.id   AF-A0A358FVP3-F1
#
_cell.length_a   1.000
_cell.length_b   1.000
_cell.length_c   1.000
_cell.angle_alpha   90.00
_cell.angle_beta   90.00
_cell.angle_gamma   90.00
#
_symmetry.space_group_name_H-M   'P 1'
#
loop_
_entity.id
_entity.type
_entity.pdbx_description
1 polymer ?
#
loop_
_entity_poly.entity_id
_entity_poly.type
_entity_poly.pdbx_seq_one_letter_code
_entity_poly.pdbx_strand_id
1 'polypeptide(L)'
;GVTEGFRKELEIVGVGYRAEAQGPNGLRLNLGFSHPVSVSAPEGISFEVPAPTQVIISGIDKEVVGQVAADIRNIRKPEPYKGKG
;
A
#
# COMPACT_ATOMS: atom_id res chain seq x y z
N GLY A 1 17.56 7.42 -9.58
CA GLY A 1 16.43 6.49 -9.82
C GLY A 1 16.92 5.17 -10.38
N VAL A 2 17.62 5.19 -11.51
CA VAL A 2 18.02 3.99 -12.28
C VAL A 2 18.94 2.98 -11.58
N THR A 3 19.57 3.33 -10.46
CA THR A 3 20.48 2.42 -9.72
C THR A 3 19.88 1.76 -8.48
N GLU A 4 18.91 2.38 -7.80
CA GLU A 4 18.36 1.87 -6.53
C GLU A 4 16.84 1.70 -6.53
N GLY A 5 16.15 2.14 -7.58
CA GLY A 5 14.68 2.20 -7.61
C GLY A 5 14.12 3.25 -6.65
N PHE A 6 12.84 3.56 -6.78
CA PHE A 6 12.11 4.39 -5.83
C PHE A 6 11.25 3.50 -4.95
N ARG A 7 11.19 3.83 -3.65
CA ARG A 7 10.34 3.13 -2.69
C ARG A 7 9.52 4.10 -1.85
N LYS A 8 8.32 3.69 -1.49
CA LYS A 8 7.44 4.33 -0.52
C LYS A 8 6.93 3.29 0.45
N GLU A 9 7.02 3.61 1.73
CA GLU A 9 6.55 2.76 2.81
C GLU A 9 5.26 3.36 3.36
N LEU A 10 4.24 2.52 3.50
CA LEU A 10 2.96 2.84 4.11
C LEU A 10 2.77 1.98 5.34
N GLU A 11 2.32 2.59 6.42
CA GLU A 11 1.97 1.92 7.66
C GLU A 11 0.45 1.93 7.82
N ILE A 12 -0.10 0.80 8.23
CA ILE A 12 -1.52 0.60 8.48
C ILE A 12 -1.75 0.65 9.98
N VAL A 13 -2.57 1.60 10.42
CA VAL A 13 -2.93 1.76 11.83
C VAL A 13 -4.37 1.35 12.05
N GLY A 14 -4.61 0.25 12.76
CA GLY A 14 -5.95 -0.16 13.13
C GLY A 14 -6.02 -1.60 13.62
N VAL A 15 -6.90 -1.84 14.60
CA VAL A 15 -7.11 -3.20 15.13
C VAL A 15 -7.82 -4.04 14.07
N GLY A 16 -7.21 -5.17 13.72
CA GLY A 16 -7.71 -6.08 12.68
C GLY A 16 -7.44 -5.60 11.25
N TYR A 17 -6.73 -4.48 11.07
CA TYR A 17 -6.35 -4.02 9.75
C TYR A 17 -5.09 -4.74 9.29
N ARG A 18 -5.07 -5.16 8.03
CA ARG A 18 -3.89 -5.81 7.45
C ARG A 18 -3.85 -5.72 5.93
N ALA A 19 -2.63 -5.78 5.41
CA ALA A 19 -2.30 -6.00 4.02
C ALA A 19 -1.81 -7.44 3.81
N GLU A 20 -2.06 -7.97 2.62
CA GLU A 20 -1.58 -9.26 2.14
C GLU A 20 -1.12 -9.07 0.70
N ALA A 21 0.13 -9.43 0.39
CA ALA A 21 0.62 -9.42 -0.99
C ALA A 21 -0.02 -10.59 -1.77
N GLN A 22 -0.58 -10.30 -2.95
CA GLN A 22 -1.14 -11.27 -3.88
C GLN A 22 -0.22 -11.38 -5.12
N GLY A 23 0.98 -11.90 -4.90
CA GLY A 23 2.07 -11.83 -5.88
C GLY A 23 2.72 -10.44 -5.94
N PRO A 24 3.60 -10.19 -6.93
CA PRO A 24 4.38 -8.95 -6.99
C PRO A 24 3.53 -7.70 -7.30
N ASN A 25 2.40 -7.88 -8.00
CA ASN A 25 1.59 -6.77 -8.53
C ASN A 25 0.19 -6.72 -7.90
N GLY A 26 -0.08 -7.52 -6.88
CA GLY A 26 -1.39 -7.60 -6.24
C GLY A 26 -1.28 -7.30 -4.75
N LEU A 27 -2.22 -6.53 -4.23
CA LEU A 27 -2.30 -6.20 -2.82
C LEU A 27 -3.75 -6.34 -2.36
N ARG A 28 -3.97 -7.12 -1.31
CA ARG A 28 -5.27 -7.26 -0.65
C ARG A 28 -5.24 -6.54 0.69
N LEU A 29 -6.23 -5.68 0.91
CA LEU A 29 -6.35 -4.82 2.07
C LEU A 29 -7.63 -5.17 2.83
N ASN A 30 -7.47 -5.52 4.09
CA ASN A 30 -8.56 -5.69 5.04
C ASN A 30 -8.54 -4.48 5.98
N LEU A 31 -9.35 -3.45 5.70
CA LEU A 31 -9.34 -2.17 6.42
C LEU A 31 -10.65 -1.90 7.18
N GLY A 32 -11.33 -2.97 7.61
CA GLY A 32 -12.61 -2.88 8.33
C GLY A 32 -13.84 -2.64 7.43
N PHE A 33 -13.69 -2.78 6.11
CA PHE A 33 -14.83 -2.89 5.19
C PHE A 33 -15.47 -4.29 5.27
N SER A 34 -16.72 -4.43 4.84
CA SER A 34 -17.43 -5.72 4.82
C SER A 34 -16.80 -6.76 3.89
N HIS A 35 -16.03 -6.31 2.89
CA HIS A 35 -15.29 -7.15 1.96
C HIS A 35 -13.85 -6.63 1.83
N PRO A 36 -12.88 -7.50 1.50
CA PRO A 36 -11.51 -7.09 1.23
C PRO A 36 -11.45 -6.17 0.00
N VAL A 37 -10.51 -5.22 0.02
CA VAL A 37 -10.20 -4.38 -1.13
C VAL A 37 -8.97 -4.94 -1.83
N SER A 38 -9.08 -5.25 -3.12
CA SER A 38 -7.94 -5.67 -3.94
C SER A 38 -7.43 -4.50 -4.78
N VAL A 39 -6.12 -4.31 -4.78
CA VAL A 39 -5.40 -3.30 -5.54
C VAL A 39 -4.43 -4.00 -6.47
N SER A 40 -4.43 -3.61 -7.74
CA SER A 40 -3.49 -4.08 -8.74
C SER A 40 -2.47 -3.00 -9.03
N ALA A 41 -1.19 -3.36 -9.04
CA ALA A 41 -0.10 -2.47 -9.38
C ALA A 41 -0.14 -2.15 -10.88
N PRO A 42 0.06 -0.89 -11.28
CA PRO A 42 0.33 -0.54 -12.67
C PRO A 42 1.71 -1.07 -13.10
N GLU A 43 2.00 -1.05 -14.39
CA GLU A 43 3.29 -1.53 -14.92
C GLU A 43 4.48 -0.84 -14.25
N GLY A 44 5.51 -1.63 -13.93
CA GLY A 44 6.74 -1.13 -13.31
C GLY A 44 6.62 -0.82 -11.81
N ILE A 45 5.50 -1.18 -11.17
CA ILE A 45 5.31 -1.12 -9.71
C ILE A 45 5.21 -2.53 -9.13
N SER A 46 5.84 -2.73 -7.97
CA SER A 46 5.72 -3.92 -7.15
C SER A 46 5.32 -3.59 -5.71
N PHE A 47 4.61 -4.52 -5.08
CA PHE A 47 4.22 -4.46 -3.68
C PHE A 47 4.96 -5.52 -2.86
N GLU A 48 5.48 -5.11 -1.71
CA GLU A 48 6.00 -6.01 -0.68
C GLU A 48 5.27 -5.74 0.64
N VAL A 49 4.98 -6.79 1.39
CA VAL A 49 4.28 -6.71 2.68
C VAL A 49 5.15 -7.42 3.72
N PRO A 50 6.19 -6.76 4.27
CA PRO A 50 7.11 -7.38 5.23
C PRO A 50 6.43 -7.70 6.56
N ALA A 51 5.40 -6.95 6.90
CA ALA A 51 4.54 -7.19 8.05
C ALA A 51 3.08 -6.94 7.64
N PRO A 52 2.09 -7.57 8.31
CA PRO A 52 0.68 -7.36 7.98
C PRO A 52 0.24 -5.89 8.03
N THR A 53 0.93 -5.03 8.77
CA THR A 53 0.63 -3.60 8.91
C THR A 53 1.57 -2.69 8.12
N GLN A 54 2.42 -3.24 7.25
CA GLN A 54 3.39 -2.46 6.48
C GLN A 54 3.33 -2.85 5.00
N VAL A 55 3.25 -1.85 4.13
CA VAL A 55 3.25 -2.03 2.68
C VAL A 55 4.38 -1.20 2.10
N ILE A 56 5.26 -1.84 1.34
CA ILE A 56 6.32 -1.19 0.58
C ILE A 56 5.92 -1.20 -0.89
N ILE A 57 5.94 -0.03 -1.50
CA ILE A 57 5.65 0.18 -2.92
C ILE A 57 6.96 0.56 -3.57
N SER A 58 7.42 -0.25 -4.52
CA SER A 58 8.70 -0.06 -5.21
C SER A 58 8.48 0.05 -6.72
N GLY A 59 9.36 0.80 -7.40
CA GLY A 59 9.28 0.97 -8.85
C GLY A 59 10.37 1.85 -9.44
N ILE A 60 10.34 2.02 -10.76
CA ILE A 60 11.37 2.76 -11.51
C ILE A 60 11.05 4.26 -11.59
N ASP A 61 9.77 4.62 -11.53
CA ASP A 61 9.28 6.00 -11.62
C ASP A 61 8.76 6.49 -10.26
N LYS A 62 9.33 7.61 -9.78
CA LYS A 62 8.96 8.24 -8.52
C LYS A 62 7.53 8.78 -8.52
N GLU A 63 7.06 9.31 -9.65
CA GLU A 63 5.71 9.87 -9.76
C GLU A 63 4.68 8.75 -9.68
N VAL A 64 4.89 7.65 -10.42
CA VAL A 64 4.00 6.49 -10.38
C VAL A 64 4.00 5.84 -8.99
N VAL A 65 5.17 5.63 -8.38
CA VAL A 65 5.26 5.12 -7.00
C VAL A 65 4.51 6.04 -6.02
N GLY A 66 4.67 7.35 -6.16
CA GLY A 66 3.98 8.34 -5.33
C GLY A 66 2.46 8.33 -5.52
N GLN A 67 1.99 8.24 -6.77
CA GLN A 67 0.58 8.21 -7.11
C GLN A 67 -0.09 6.94 -6.56
N VAL A 68 0.52 5.77 -6.79
CA VAL A 68 0.01 4.50 -6.25
C VAL A 68 -0.05 4.52 -4.73
N ALA A 69 0.97 5.08 -4.07
CA ALA A 69 0.96 5.25 -2.62
C ALA A 69 -0.17 6.17 -2.13
N ALA A 70 -0.44 7.26 -2.87
CA ALA A 70 -1.54 8.16 -2.58
C ALA A 70 -2.91 7.50 -2.78
N ASP A 71 -3.07 6.71 -3.84
CA ASP A 71 -4.29 5.98 -4.16
C ASP A 71 -4.61 4.94 -3.08
N ILE A 72 -3.61 4.17 -2.63
CA ILE A 72 -3.77 3.23 -1.51
C ILE A 72 -4.17 3.95 -0.24
N ARG A 73 -3.51 5.07 0.10
CA ARG A 73 -3.87 5.91 1.27
C ARG A 73 -5.28 6.50 1.17
N ASN A 74 -5.79 6.75 -0.03
CA ASN A 74 -7.13 7.28 -0.22
C ASN A 74 -8.24 6.25 0.06
N ILE A 75 -7.94 4.94 0.01
CA ILE A 75 -8.87 3.86 0.36
C ILE A 75 -9.33 4.00 1.82
N ARG A 76 -8.40 4.31 2.72
CA ARG A 76 -8.69 4.59 4.13
C ARG A 76 -7.80 5.73 4.62
N LYS A 77 -8.36 6.93 4.66
CA LYS A 77 -7.62 8.09 5.17
C LYS A 77 -7.44 7.98 6.69
N PRO A 78 -6.27 8.35 7.23
CA PRO A 78 -6.05 8.41 8.67
C PRO A 78 -7.09 9.30 9.35
N GLU A 79 -7.80 8.75 10.33
CA GLU A 79 -8.77 9.48 11.12
C GLU A 79 -8.08 10.51 12.04
N PRO A 80 -8.66 11.70 12.26
CA PRO A 80 -8.01 12.79 13.00
C PRO A 80 -7.77 12.51 14.48
N TYR A 81 -8.46 11.53 15.07
CA TYR A 81 -8.38 11.26 16.51
C TYR A 81 -7.37 10.17 16.87
N LYS A 82 -7.49 9.00 16.25
CA LYS A 82 -6.65 7.83 16.57
C LYS A 82 -5.67 7.46 15.45
N GLY A 83 -5.60 8.28 14.40
CA GLY A 83 -4.74 8.04 13.25
C GLY A 83 -5.08 6.77 12.48
N LYS A 84 -6.25 6.15 12.73
CA LYS A 84 -6.62 4.88 12.11
C LYS A 84 -6.81 5.07 10.62
N GLY A 85 -6.07 4.31 9.83
CA GLY A 85 -6.03 4.40 8.37
C GLY A 85 -4.81 3.70 7.83
#